data_AF-A0A1I3PEX7-F1
#
_entry.id   AF-A0A1I3PEX7-F1
#
_cell.length_a   1.000
_cell.length_b   1.000
_cell.length_c   1.000
_cell.angle_alpha   90.00
_cell.angle_beta   90.00
_cell.angle_gamma   90.00
#
_symmetry.space_group_name_H-M   'P 1'
#
loop_
_entity.id
_entity.type
_entity.pdbx_description
1 polymer ?
#
loop_
_entity_poly.entity_id
_entity_poly.type
_entity_poly.pdbx_seq_one_letter_code
_entity_poly.pdbx_strand_id
1 'polypeptide(L)'
;MDIDQAVKKIGNGNKSYPYTSTETLVLGSFMTAHGEDYTSTKLEGWSLQKNHPQIAAIPPNFRSDAAYIYRLHRDHKDELLEALRISHLCDYYTPHPTMMRRAYREWASQQTR
;
A
#
# COMPACT_ATOMS: atom_id res chain seq x y z
N MET A 1 -11.90 9.22 2.72
CA MET A 1 -12.19 7.84 3.16
C MET A 1 -11.32 7.58 4.36
N ASP A 2 -11.90 7.04 5.43
CA ASP A 2 -11.20 6.74 6.68
C ASP A 2 -10.56 5.34 6.65
N ILE A 3 -9.55 5.11 7.49
CA ILE A 3 -8.80 3.85 7.56
C ILE A 3 -9.69 2.66 7.90
N ASP A 4 -10.68 2.81 8.78
CA ASP A 4 -11.58 1.73 9.15
C ASP A 4 -12.48 1.31 7.99
N GLN A 5 -12.88 2.26 7.13
CA GLN A 5 -13.63 1.96 5.91
C GLN A 5 -12.75 1.24 4.88
N ALA A 6 -11.51 1.67 4.72
CA ALA A 6 -10.55 1.03 3.81
C ALA A 6 -10.27 -0.42 4.25
N VAL A 7 -9.99 -0.64 5.54
CA VAL A 7 -9.67 -1.96 6.08
C VAL A 7 -10.84 -2.94 5.97
N LYS A 8 -12.07 -2.49 6.21
CA LYS A 8 -13.26 -3.36 6.01
C LYS A 8 -13.37 -3.86 4.57
N LYS A 9 -13.08 -3.02 3.58
CA LYS A 9 -13.11 -3.40 2.17
C LYS A 9 -11.95 -4.34 1.79
N ILE A 10 -10.77 -4.14 2.38
CA ILE A 10 -9.62 -5.02 2.22
C ILE A 10 -9.88 -6.40 2.86
N GLY A 11 -10.41 -6.42 4.10
CA GLY A 11 -10.61 -7.62 4.91
C GLY A 11 -11.80 -8.50 4.50
N ASN A 12 -12.83 -7.94 3.86
CA ASN A 12 -13.96 -8.73 3.32
C ASN A 12 -13.63 -9.46 2.01
N GLY A 13 -12.39 -9.37 1.51
CA GLY A 13 -11.93 -9.98 0.27
C GLY A 13 -11.78 -11.51 0.35
N ASN A 14 -12.87 -12.24 0.60
CA ASN A 14 -12.93 -13.66 0.28
C ASN A 14 -13.05 -13.81 -1.24
N LYS A 15 -11.93 -14.17 -1.89
CA LYS A 15 -11.80 -14.80 -3.22
C LYS A 15 -11.97 -13.96 -4.50
N SER A 16 -12.27 -12.67 -4.45
CA SER A 16 -12.14 -11.80 -5.64
C SER A 16 -11.93 -10.35 -5.20
N TYR A 17 -10.76 -9.79 -5.52
CA TYR A 17 -10.23 -8.52 -5.01
C TYR A 17 -11.17 -7.32 -5.28
N PRO A 18 -11.90 -6.77 -4.29
CA PRO A 18 -12.84 -5.67 -4.50
C PRO A 18 -12.35 -4.37 -3.85
N TYR A 19 -11.05 -4.19 -3.64
CA TYR A 19 -10.50 -2.96 -3.09
C TYR A 19 -9.97 -2.04 -4.20
N THR A 20 -9.85 -0.74 -3.94
CA THR A 20 -9.46 0.30 -4.93
C THR A 20 -8.06 0.86 -4.67
N SER A 21 -7.47 1.56 -5.65
CA SER A 21 -6.18 2.26 -5.46
C SER A 21 -6.26 3.28 -4.32
N THR A 22 -7.43 3.86 -4.07
CA THR A 22 -7.69 4.74 -2.92
C THR A 22 -7.52 4.00 -1.60
N GLU A 23 -7.96 2.75 -1.49
CA GLU A 23 -7.87 1.97 -0.26
C GLU A 23 -6.42 1.56 0.02
N THR A 24 -5.68 1.23 -1.04
CA THR A 24 -4.23 1.02 -0.98
C THR A 24 -3.50 2.27 -0.47
N LEU A 25 -3.84 3.45 -0.99
CA LEU A 25 -3.23 4.71 -0.55
C LEU A 25 -3.61 5.08 0.89
N VAL A 26 -4.86 4.85 1.31
CA VAL A 26 -5.29 5.10 2.71
C VAL A 26 -4.55 4.17 3.67
N LEU A 27 -4.49 2.86 3.39
CA LEU A 27 -3.71 1.93 4.19
C LEU A 27 -2.23 2.33 4.23
N GLY A 28 -1.66 2.68 3.08
CA GLY A 28 -0.25 3.08 2.97
C GLY A 28 0.08 4.36 3.74
N SER A 29 -0.84 5.33 3.75
CA SER A 29 -0.69 6.57 4.51
C SER A 29 -0.68 6.30 6.02
N PHE A 30 -1.62 5.48 6.50
CA PHE A 30 -1.68 5.07 7.89
C PHE A 30 -0.42 4.31 8.30
N MET A 31 -0.01 3.30 7.51
CA MET A 31 1.17 2.49 7.82
C MET A 31 2.46 3.33 7.81
N THR A 32 2.55 4.34 6.95
CA THR A 32 3.71 5.25 6.92
C THR A 32 3.75 6.10 8.19
N ALA A 33 2.65 6.79 8.53
CA ALA A 33 2.58 7.62 9.73
C ALA A 33 2.76 6.79 11.01
N HIS A 34 2.09 5.64 11.12
CA HIS A 34 2.22 4.76 12.27
C HIS A 34 3.65 4.25 12.45
N GLY A 35 4.35 3.95 11.36
CA GLY A 35 5.74 3.47 11.41
C GLY A 35 6.74 4.52 11.90
N GLU A 36 6.45 5.81 11.78
CA GLU A 36 7.33 6.89 12.24
C GLU A 36 7.51 6.90 13.78
N ASP A 37 6.52 6.39 14.51
CA ASP A 37 6.54 6.33 15.97
C ASP A 37 7.34 5.13 16.53
N TYR A 38 7.82 4.21 15.68
CA TYR A 38 8.48 2.98 16.12
C TYR A 38 9.86 2.79 15.51
N THR A 39 10.84 2.55 16.38
CA THR A 39 12.23 2.26 15.99
C THR A 39 12.44 0.84 15.48
N SER A 40 11.43 -0.04 15.60
CA SER A 40 11.49 -1.39 15.04
C SER A 40 10.12 -1.89 14.56
N THR A 41 10.15 -2.69 13.48
CA THR A 41 8.97 -3.34 12.89
C THR A 41 8.27 -4.31 13.85
N LYS A 42 8.99 -4.84 14.84
CA LYS A 42 8.41 -5.71 15.86
C LYS A 42 7.52 -4.92 16.82
N LEU A 43 7.97 -3.75 17.28
CA LEU A 43 7.20 -2.88 18.17
C LEU A 43 5.98 -2.30 17.45
N GLU A 44 6.16 -1.87 16.19
CA GLU A 44 5.08 -1.46 15.29
C GLU A 44 4.04 -2.59 15.18
N GLY A 45 4.47 -3.82 14.88
CA GLY A 45 3.58 -4.99 14.78
C GLY A 45 2.80 -5.27 16.07
N TRP A 46 3.44 -5.14 17.23
CA TRP A 46 2.77 -5.29 18.53
C TRP A 46 1.74 -4.18 18.79
N SER A 47 2.07 -2.94 18.44
CA SER A 47 1.13 -1.81 18.56
C SER A 47 -0.09 -2.03 17.67
N LEU A 48 0.10 -2.47 16.43
CA LEU A 48 -1.00 -2.81 15.52
C LEU A 48 -1.88 -3.91 16.09
N GLN A 49 -1.31 -4.99 16.63
CA GLN A 49 -2.10 -6.07 17.22
C GLN A 49 -2.95 -5.58 18.40
N LYS A 50 -2.42 -4.67 19.22
CA LYS A 50 -3.09 -4.17 20.41
C LYS A 50 -4.14 -3.10 20.09
N ASN A 51 -3.80 -2.15 19.22
CA ASN A 51 -4.56 -0.92 19.01
C ASN A 51 -5.38 -0.94 17.70
N HIS A 52 -4.94 -1.72 16.72
CA HIS A 52 -5.54 -1.78 15.38
C HIS A 52 -5.62 -3.23 14.85
N PRO A 53 -6.30 -4.15 15.57
CA PRO A 53 -6.31 -5.58 15.24
C PRO A 53 -6.82 -5.88 13.81
N GLN A 54 -7.73 -5.05 13.29
CA GLN A 54 -8.22 -5.12 11.92
C GLN A 54 -7.13 -4.87 10.86
N ILE A 55 -6.18 -3.98 11.15
CA ILE A 55 -5.02 -3.73 10.30
C ILE A 55 -4.00 -4.84 10.49
N ALA A 56 -3.79 -5.30 11.73
CA ALA A 56 -2.87 -6.41 12.02
C ALA A 56 -3.25 -7.71 11.30
N ALA A 57 -4.55 -7.93 11.05
CA ALA A 57 -5.05 -9.07 10.27
C ALA A 57 -4.66 -9.02 8.77
N ILE A 58 -4.30 -7.85 8.25
CA ILE A 58 -3.80 -7.71 6.87
C ILE A 58 -2.37 -8.27 6.80
N PRO A 59 -2.04 -9.07 5.77
CA PRO A 59 -0.72 -9.64 5.60
C PRO A 59 0.41 -8.58 5.71
N PRO A 60 1.50 -8.85 6.47
CA PRO A 60 2.56 -7.86 6.71
C PRO A 60 3.21 -7.32 5.43
N ASN A 61 3.42 -8.18 4.43
CA ASN A 61 3.94 -7.80 3.12
C ASN A 61 3.00 -6.82 2.41
N PHE A 62 1.70 -7.07 2.47
CA PHE A 62 0.69 -6.19 1.86
C PHE A 62 0.72 -4.79 2.49
N ARG A 63 0.78 -4.71 3.82
CA ARG A 63 0.89 -3.44 4.55
C ARG A 63 2.16 -2.67 4.19
N SER A 64 3.29 -3.38 4.13
CA SER A 64 4.58 -2.80 3.75
C SER A 64 4.58 -2.30 2.32
N ASP A 65 4.01 -3.07 1.39
CA ASP A 65 3.89 -2.66 -0.02
C ASP A 65 2.95 -1.45 -0.16
N ALA A 66 1.83 -1.40 0.56
CA ALA A 66 0.93 -0.25 0.55
C ALA A 66 1.64 1.02 1.05
N ALA A 67 2.41 0.92 2.13
CA ALA A 67 3.22 2.03 2.64
C ALA A 67 4.28 2.49 1.62
N TYR A 68 4.92 1.54 0.93
CA TYR A 68 5.86 1.83 -0.14
C TYR A 68 5.21 2.57 -1.31
N ILE A 69 4.07 2.08 -1.80
CA ILE A 69 3.33 2.72 -2.90
C ILE A 69 2.85 4.11 -2.51
N TYR A 70 2.37 4.29 -1.28
CA TYR A 70 1.97 5.62 -0.80
C TYR A 70 3.14 6.60 -0.82
N ARG A 71 4.33 6.21 -0.33
CA ARG A 71 5.54 7.07 -0.38
C ARG A 71 5.94 7.40 -1.82
N LEU A 72 5.97 6.41 -2.71
CA LEU A 72 6.22 6.67 -4.13
C LEU A 72 5.19 7.62 -4.74
N HIS A 73 3.90 7.43 -4.47
CA HIS A 73 2.86 8.30 -4.99
C HIS A 73 2.97 9.74 -4.43
N ARG A 74 3.46 9.90 -3.19
CA ARG A 74 3.67 11.20 -2.56
C ARG A 74 4.89 11.93 -3.14
N ASP A 75 6.02 11.22 -3.27
CA ASP A 75 7.33 11.83 -3.52
C ASP A 75 7.78 11.72 -4.98
N HIS A 76 7.31 10.69 -5.71
CA HIS A 76 7.74 10.31 -7.06
C HIS A 76 6.53 9.97 -7.95
N LYS A 77 5.47 10.80 -7.87
CA LYS A 77 4.19 10.51 -8.53
C LYS A 77 4.32 10.24 -10.02
N ASP A 78 5.07 11.07 -10.73
CA ASP A 78 5.18 10.98 -12.19
C ASP A 78 5.93 9.70 -12.60
N GLU A 79 7.02 9.36 -11.91
CA GLU A 79 7.75 8.10 -12.12
C GLU A 79 6.86 6.87 -11.86
N LEU A 80 6.05 6.91 -10.80
CA LEU A 80 5.12 5.83 -10.48
C LEU A 80 4.05 5.68 -11.58
N LEU A 81 3.46 6.77 -12.04
CA LEU A 81 2.45 6.74 -13.09
C LEU A 81 3.03 6.27 -14.43
N GLU A 82 4.24 6.71 -14.76
CA GLU A 82 4.99 6.24 -15.94
C GLU A 82 5.26 4.74 -15.86
N ALA A 83 5.78 4.26 -14.72
CA ALA A 83 6.08 2.85 -14.50
C ALA A 83 4.84 1.95 -14.65
N LEU A 84 3.69 2.43 -14.18
CA LEU A 84 2.42 1.72 -14.28
C LEU A 84 1.72 1.92 -15.63
N ARG A 85 2.21 2.83 -16.48
CA ARG A 85 1.64 3.19 -17.78
C ARG A 85 0.20 3.67 -17.71
N ILE A 86 -0.08 4.55 -16.75
CA ILE A 86 -1.42 5.08 -16.45
C ILE A 86 -1.37 6.59 -16.17
N SER A 87 -2.51 7.26 -16.32
CA SER A 87 -2.64 8.69 -16.00
C SER A 87 -3.05 8.94 -14.55
N HIS A 88 -3.89 8.06 -14.00
CA HIS A 88 -4.30 8.09 -12.61
C HIS A 88 -4.11 6.72 -11.98
N LEU A 89 -3.75 6.69 -10.70
CA LEU A 89 -3.52 5.42 -9.99
C LEU A 89 -4.77 4.52 -9.96
N CYS A 90 -5.97 5.12 -10.05
CA CYS A 90 -7.23 4.40 -10.16
C CYS A 90 -7.43 3.66 -11.49
N ASP A 91 -6.66 4.00 -12.52
CA ASP A 91 -6.76 3.37 -13.85
C ASP A 91 -5.97 2.06 -13.92
N TYR A 92 -5.17 1.75 -12.90
CA TYR A 92 -4.37 0.54 -12.89
C TYR A 92 -5.25 -0.70 -12.77
N TYR A 93 -5.01 -1.68 -13.64
CA TYR A 93 -5.84 -2.87 -13.79
C TYR A 93 -5.97 -3.70 -12.51
N THR A 94 -5.01 -3.60 -11.58
CA THR A 94 -5.07 -4.25 -10.28
C THR A 94 -4.60 -3.31 -9.17
N PRO A 95 -5.47 -2.90 -8.24
CA PRO A 95 -5.09 -2.02 -7.13
C PRO A 95 -4.20 -2.68 -6.06
N HIS A 96 -3.69 -3.88 -6.32
CA HIS A 96 -2.86 -4.65 -5.40
C HIS A 96 -1.46 -4.03 -5.26
N PRO A 97 -1.04 -3.57 -4.06
CA PRO A 97 0.22 -2.84 -3.87
C PRO A 97 1.45 -3.68 -4.22
N THR A 98 1.44 -4.99 -3.96
CA THR A 98 2.51 -5.90 -4.40
C THR A 98 2.70 -5.90 -5.92
N MET A 99 1.62 -5.87 -6.70
CA MET A 99 1.70 -5.85 -8.17
C MET A 99 2.20 -4.49 -8.66
N MET A 100 1.70 -3.39 -8.09
CA MET A 100 2.19 -2.04 -8.38
C MET A 100 3.69 -1.93 -8.07
N ARG A 101 4.13 -2.44 -6.91
CA ARG A 101 5.53 -2.42 -6.50
C ARG A 101 6.40 -3.21 -7.45
N ARG A 102 5.93 -4.38 -7.89
CA ARG A 102 6.63 -5.21 -8.87
C ARG A 102 6.81 -4.46 -10.19
N ALA A 103 5.74 -3.88 -10.74
CA ALA A 103 5.79 -3.13 -11.98
C ALA A 103 6.77 -1.94 -11.89
N TYR A 104 6.73 -1.19 -10.78
CA TYR A 104 7.67 -0.12 -10.53
C TYR A 104 9.13 -0.59 -10.51
N ARG A 105 9.43 -1.69 -9.82
CA ARG A 105 10.80 -2.25 -9.77
C ARG A 105 11.28 -2.70 -11.15
N GLU A 106 10.41 -3.33 -11.94
CA GLU A 106 10.72 -3.75 -13.31
C GLU A 106 11.03 -2.55 -14.21
N TRP A 107 10.23 -1.48 -14.17
CA TRP A 107 10.51 -0.22 -14.86
C TRP A 107 11.82 0.42 -14.40
N ALA A 108 12.04 0.57 -13.09
CA ALA A 108 13.24 1.22 -12.54
C ALA A 108 14.54 0.49 -12.95
N SER A 109 14.50 -0.84 -13.08
CA SER A 109 15.63 -1.65 -13.56
C SER A 109 15.96 -1.46 -15.04
N GLN A 110 15.02 -0.93 -15.84
CA GLN A 110 15.21 -0.63 -17.26
C GLN A 110 15.80 0.77 -17.44
N GLN A 111 15.51 1.71 -16.52
CA GLN A 111 16.03 3.09 -16.55
C GLN A 111 17.50 3.20 -16.15
N THR A 112 18.05 2.18 -15.51
CA THR A 112 19.45 2.14 -15.03
C THR A 112 20.40 1.41 -15.99
N ARG A 113 19.93 1.03 -17.18
CA ARG A 113 20.72 0.40 -18.26
C ARG A 113 21.02 1.39 -19.37
#